data_AF-A0A521B5N7-F1
#
_entry.id   AF-A0A521B5N7-F1
#
_cell.length_a   1.000
_cell.length_b   1.000
_cell.length_c   1.000
_cell.angle_alpha   90.00
_cell.angle_beta   90.00
_cell.angle_gamma   90.00
#
_symmetry.space_group_name_H-M   'P 1'
#
loop_
_entity.id
_entity.type
_entity.pdbx_description
1 polymer ?
#
loop_
_entity_poly.entity_id
_entity_poly.type
_entity_poly.pdbx_seq_one_letter_code
_entity_poly.pdbx_strand_id
1 'polypeptide(L)'
;MVILDFIINFIANAMTIVTAGLAIYIFITNKDKIKTAFNFILNYSNQITLSDLKYKIEKINDFRTTIPEQKEEVINLLHDIEGHILGNKFLKDKLPDQLKKINNFTRNPAKLEEPQKRSLVSELKECVRNLDVSNFGDTISQ
;
A
#
# COMPACT_ATOMS: atom_id res chain seq x y z
N MET A 1 -23.94 7.32 56.73
CA MET A 1 -22.79 7.23 55.80
C MET A 1 -22.87 5.96 54.97
N VAL A 2 -22.76 4.76 55.59
CA VAL A 2 -22.76 3.44 54.91
C VAL A 2 -23.90 3.18 53.89
N ILE A 3 -25.15 3.57 54.19
CA ILE A 3 -26.30 3.33 53.28
C ILE A 3 -26.23 4.21 52.03
N LEU A 4 -25.76 5.46 52.17
CA LEU A 4 -25.63 6.38 51.05
C LEU A 4 -24.54 5.89 50.08
N ASP A 5 -23.41 5.43 50.63
CA ASP A 5 -22.32 4.86 49.85
C ASP A 5 -22.74 3.58 49.12
N PHE A 6 -23.59 2.75 49.73
CA PHE A 6 -24.14 1.56 49.08
C PHE A 6 -25.03 1.91 47.88
N ILE A 7 -25.95 2.88 48.03
CA ILE A 7 -26.85 3.32 46.95
C ILE A 7 -26.05 3.94 45.80
N ILE A 8 -25.07 4.80 46.11
CA ILE A 8 -24.21 5.43 45.11
C ILE A 8 -23.44 4.37 44.32
N ASN A 9 -22.81 3.41 44.99
CA ASN A 9 -22.07 2.34 44.32
C ASN A 9 -22.98 1.42 43.49
N PHE A 10 -24.18 1.11 43.97
CA PHE A 10 -25.15 0.31 43.22
C PHE A 10 -25.57 1.00 41.92
N ILE A 11 -25.92 2.29 41.99
CA ILE A 11 -26.32 3.09 40.82
C ILE A 11 -25.15 3.25 39.86
N ALA A 12 -23.94 3.54 40.37
CA ALA A 12 -22.74 3.67 39.56
C ALA A 12 -22.47 2.38 38.77
N ASN A 13 -22.49 1.21 39.44
CA ASN A 13 -22.29 -0.08 38.78
C ASN A 13 -23.37 -0.40 37.75
N ALA A 14 -24.64 -0.10 38.05
CA ALA A 14 -25.74 -0.29 37.10
C ALA A 14 -25.56 0.58 35.84
N MET A 15 -25.18 1.85 36.01
CA MET A 15 -24.89 2.76 34.91
C MET A 15 -23.67 2.32 34.11
N THR A 16 -22.63 1.77 34.75
CA THR A 16 -21.47 1.20 34.05
C THR A 16 -21.86 0.03 33.17
N ILE A 17 -22.73 -0.87 33.65
CA ILE A 17 -23.23 -2.01 32.87
C ILE A 17 -24.03 -1.51 31.64
N VAL A 18 -24.92 -0.54 31.84
CA VAL A 18 -25.70 0.06 30.75
C VAL A 18 -24.78 0.73 29.73
N THR A 19 -23.78 1.48 30.19
CA THR A 19 -22.80 2.16 29.32
C THR A 19 -21.98 1.17 28.52
N ALA A 20 -21.50 0.08 29.16
CA ALA A 20 -20.76 -0.98 28.48
C ALA A 20 -21.63 -1.68 27.42
N GLY A 21 -22.90 -1.97 27.74
CA GLY A 21 -23.86 -2.53 26.79
C GLY A 21 -24.11 -1.62 25.59
N LEU A 22 -24.29 -0.32 25.83
CA LEU A 22 -24.47 0.67 24.77
C LEU A 22 -23.22 0.79 23.89
N ALA A 23 -22.02 0.78 24.48
CA ALA A 23 -20.76 0.82 23.74
C ALA A 23 -20.60 -0.40 22.81
N ILE A 24 -20.90 -1.60 23.32
CA ILE A 24 -20.89 -2.84 22.52
C ILE A 24 -21.92 -2.76 21.39
N TYR A 25 -23.13 -2.26 21.67
CA TYR A 25 -24.17 -2.08 20.66
C TYR A 25 -23.75 -1.12 19.54
N ILE A 26 -23.19 0.04 19.91
CA ILE A 26 -22.69 1.03 18.95
C ILE A 26 -21.54 0.44 18.13
N PHE A 27 -20.64 -0.31 18.75
CA PHE A 27 -19.53 -0.96 18.07
C PHE A 27 -20.03 -2.00 17.05
N ILE A 28 -20.94 -2.88 17.45
CA ILE A 28 -21.50 -3.91 16.55
C ILE A 28 -22.29 -3.28 15.40
N THR A 29 -23.05 -2.22 15.67
CA THR A 29 -23.88 -1.54 14.67
C THR A 29 -23.04 -0.75 13.66
N ASN A 30 -21.89 -0.21 14.07
CA ASN A 30 -21.03 0.61 13.21
C ASN A 30 -19.75 -0.10 12.75
N LYS A 31 -19.53 -1.36 13.12
CA LYS A 31 -18.33 -2.14 12.74
C LYS A 31 -18.08 -2.11 11.23
N ASP A 32 -19.15 -2.15 10.44
CA ASP A 32 -19.05 -2.17 8.98
C ASP A 32 -18.59 -0.82 8.44
N LYS A 33 -19.09 0.29 9.00
CA LYS A 33 -18.62 1.65 8.66
C LYS A 33 -17.15 1.85 9.02
N ILE A 34 -16.74 1.35 10.19
CA ILE A 34 -15.34 1.41 10.64
C ILE A 34 -14.46 0.61 9.66
N LYS A 35 -14.87 -0.61 9.31
CA LYS A 35 -14.18 -1.45 8.34
C LYS A 35 -14.07 -0.77 6.97
N THR A 36 -15.14 -0.17 6.47
CA THR A 36 -15.14 0.59 5.21
C THR A 36 -14.17 1.77 5.28
N ALA A 37 -14.16 2.53 6.37
CA ALA A 37 -13.22 3.65 6.53
C ALA A 37 -11.76 3.18 6.53
N PHE A 38 -11.44 2.09 7.24
CA PHE A 38 -10.11 1.49 7.20
C PHE A 38 -9.73 0.99 5.81
N ASN A 39 -10.65 0.28 5.12
CA ASN A 39 -10.42 -0.17 3.75
C ASN A 39 -10.17 0.99 2.81
N PHE A 40 -10.92 2.09 2.93
CA PHE A 40 -10.72 3.30 2.14
C PHE A 40 -9.33 3.89 2.36
N ILE A 41 -8.88 3.99 3.61
CA ILE A 41 -7.53 4.48 3.95
C ILE A 41 -6.45 3.57 3.34
N LEU A 42 -6.61 2.25 3.45
CA LEU A 42 -5.67 1.28 2.88
C LEU A 42 -5.63 1.37 1.35
N ASN A 43 -6.79 1.45 0.69
CA ASN A 43 -6.89 1.57 -0.76
C ASN A 43 -6.27 2.88 -1.25
N TYR A 44 -6.52 3.98 -0.54
CA TYR A 44 -5.93 5.28 -0.83
C TYR A 44 -4.40 5.26 -0.65
N SER A 45 -3.91 4.63 0.42
CA SER A 45 -2.47 4.45 0.62
C SER A 45 -1.83 3.64 -0.53
N ASN A 46 -2.46 2.55 -0.95
CA ASN A 46 -2.00 1.76 -2.11
C ASN A 46 -2.01 2.59 -3.40
N GLN A 47 -3.03 3.42 -3.60
CA GLN A 47 -3.15 4.29 -4.78
C GLN A 47 -2.03 5.35 -4.82
N ILE A 48 -1.67 5.93 -3.68
CA ILE A 48 -0.52 6.84 -3.60
C ILE A 48 0.76 6.11 -3.99
N THR A 49 0.99 4.91 -3.45
CA THR A 49 2.19 4.13 -3.78
C THR A 49 2.23 3.77 -5.27
N LEU A 50 1.10 3.36 -5.87
CA LEU A 50 1.02 3.08 -7.31
C LEU A 50 1.32 4.31 -8.16
N SER A 51 0.84 5.49 -7.74
CA SER A 51 1.07 6.75 -8.44
C SER A 51 2.55 7.14 -8.43
N ASP A 52 3.20 7.02 -7.27
CA ASP A 52 4.65 7.28 -7.15
C ASP A 52 5.49 6.25 -7.93
N LEU A 53 5.11 4.97 -7.86
CA LEU A 53 5.74 3.90 -8.63
C LEU A 53 5.66 4.21 -10.14
N LYS A 54 4.48 4.62 -10.63
CA LYS A 54 4.28 5.04 -12.02
C LYS A 54 5.19 6.20 -12.40
N TYR A 55 5.30 7.23 -11.57
CA TYR A 55 6.19 8.37 -11.81
C TYR A 55 7.65 7.93 -11.93
N LYS A 56 8.16 7.11 -11.00
CA LYS A 56 9.53 6.59 -11.03
C LYS A 56 9.80 5.73 -12.27
N ILE A 57 8.84 4.89 -12.67
CA ILE A 57 8.92 4.07 -13.90
C ILE A 57 9.03 4.96 -15.14
N GLU A 58 8.23 6.03 -15.22
CA GLU A 58 8.29 6.95 -16.36
C GLU A 58 9.61 7.70 -16.41
N LYS A 59 10.12 8.12 -15.24
CA LYS A 59 11.43 8.80 -15.11
C LYS A 59 12.60 7.95 -15.60
N ILE A 60 12.53 6.61 -15.53
CA ILE A 60 13.58 5.72 -16.08
C ILE A 60 13.75 5.93 -17.60
N ASN A 61 12.70 6.31 -18.32
CA ASN A 61 12.80 6.53 -19.77
C ASN A 61 13.64 7.75 -20.15
N ASP A 62 13.78 8.72 -19.25
CA ASP A 62 14.54 9.95 -19.50
C ASP A 62 16.06 9.68 -19.56
N PHE A 63 16.50 8.53 -19.03
CA PHE A 63 17.90 8.13 -18.95
C PHE A 63 18.27 7.07 -19.99
N ARG A 64 19.51 7.12 -20.48
CA ARG A 64 20.09 6.14 -21.40
C ARG A 64 21.12 5.26 -20.70
N THR A 65 20.93 3.96 -20.77
CA THR A 65 21.86 2.94 -20.24
C THR A 65 23.17 2.83 -21.01
N THR A 66 23.29 3.50 -22.16
CA THR A 66 24.55 3.62 -22.91
C THR A 66 25.52 4.61 -22.29
N ILE A 67 25.04 5.53 -21.45
CA ILE A 67 25.86 6.54 -20.75
C ILE A 67 26.05 6.06 -19.32
N PRO A 68 27.30 5.81 -18.85
CA PRO A 68 27.54 5.22 -17.53
C PRO A 68 26.90 5.97 -16.37
N GLU A 69 26.98 7.30 -16.35
CA GLU A 69 26.38 8.15 -15.32
C GLU A 69 24.85 8.02 -15.28
N GLN A 70 24.20 8.05 -16.46
CA GLN A 70 22.75 7.87 -16.56
C GLN A 70 22.32 6.44 -16.26
N LYS A 71 23.18 5.45 -16.53
CA LYS A 71 22.93 4.06 -16.18
C LYS A 71 22.89 3.89 -14.66
N GLU A 72 23.75 4.57 -13.92
CA GLU A 72 23.72 4.58 -12.46
C GLU A 72 22.41 5.16 -11.93
N GLU A 73 21.94 6.28 -12.50
CA GLU A 73 20.62 6.86 -12.18
C GLU A 73 19.46 5.87 -12.43
N VAL A 74 19.50 5.11 -13.53
CA VAL A 74 18.52 4.04 -13.78
C VAL A 74 18.57 2.98 -12.69
N ILE A 75 19.75 2.55 -12.27
CA ILE A 75 19.90 1.54 -11.21
C ILE A 75 19.40 2.06 -9.86
N ASN A 76 19.67 3.32 -9.52
CA ASN A 76 19.17 3.96 -8.32
C ASN A 76 17.63 4.01 -8.30
N LEU A 77 17.01 4.41 -9.42
CA LEU A 77 15.56 4.38 -9.56
C LEU A 77 15.00 2.96 -9.44
N LEU A 78 15.68 1.96 -9.99
CA LEU A 78 15.28 0.56 -9.85
C LEU A 78 15.38 0.06 -8.41
N HIS A 79 16.37 0.50 -7.63
CA HIS A 79 16.46 0.20 -6.19
C HIS A 79 15.35 0.87 -5.38
N ASP A 80 15.00 2.12 -5.68
CA ASP A 80 13.86 2.79 -5.07
C ASP A 80 12.55 2.03 -5.34
N ILE A 81 12.34 1.66 -6.60
CA ILE A 81 11.18 0.86 -7.04
C ILE A 81 11.15 -0.48 -6.32
N GLU A 82 12.30 -1.17 -6.20
CA GLU A 82 12.44 -2.41 -5.42
C GLU A 82 12.04 -2.20 -3.96
N GLY A 83 12.51 -1.12 -3.33
CA GLY A 83 12.15 -0.75 -1.97
C GLY A 83 10.65 -0.50 -1.79
N HIS A 84 10.01 0.18 -2.73
CA HIS A 84 8.58 0.46 -2.69
C HIS A 84 7.74 -0.83 -2.83
N ILE A 85 8.16 -1.73 -3.72
CA ILE A 85 7.50 -3.03 -3.88
C ILE A 85 7.67 -3.89 -2.63
N LEU A 86 8.86 -3.94 -2.03
CA LEU A 86 9.12 -4.74 -0.83
C LEU A 86 8.44 -4.18 0.43
N GLY A 87 8.36 -2.85 0.55
CA GLY A 87 7.75 -2.16 1.68
C GLY A 87 6.22 -2.22 1.69
N ASN A 88 5.57 -2.47 0.54
CA ASN A 88 4.13 -2.60 0.43
C ASN A 88 3.74 -4.06 0.20
N LYS A 89 3.04 -4.68 1.19
CA LYS A 89 2.62 -6.08 1.10
C LYS A 89 1.74 -6.37 -0.12
N PHE A 90 0.83 -5.47 -0.46
CA PHE A 90 -0.02 -5.60 -1.64
C PHE A 90 0.79 -5.64 -2.93
N LEU A 91 1.79 -4.76 -3.09
CA LEU A 91 2.67 -4.76 -4.27
C LEU A 91 3.58 -5.99 -4.30
N LYS A 92 4.14 -6.39 -3.15
CA LYS A 92 5.00 -7.57 -3.03
C LYS A 92 4.29 -8.84 -3.52
N ASP A 93 3.03 -9.01 -3.13
CA ASP A 93 2.23 -10.18 -3.50
C ASP A 93 1.81 -10.15 -4.99
N LYS A 94 1.67 -8.95 -5.57
CA LYS A 94 1.18 -8.75 -6.94
C LYS A 94 2.28 -8.63 -8.00
N LEU A 95 3.50 -8.25 -7.63
CA LEU A 95 4.63 -8.00 -8.54
C LEU A 95 5.85 -8.92 -8.28
N PRO A 96 5.69 -10.23 -7.98
CA PRO A 96 6.82 -11.07 -7.60
C PRO A 96 7.82 -11.27 -8.76
N ASP A 97 7.35 -11.31 -10.00
CA ASP A 97 8.22 -11.55 -11.15
C ASP A 97 8.96 -10.27 -11.58
N GLN A 98 8.30 -9.12 -11.49
CA GLN A 98 8.91 -7.82 -11.71
C GLN A 98 9.99 -7.56 -10.68
N LEU A 99 9.73 -7.87 -9.40
CA LEU A 99 10.72 -7.77 -8.34
C LEU A 99 11.95 -8.64 -8.63
N LYS A 100 11.78 -9.88 -9.10
CA LYS A 100 12.91 -10.72 -9.51
C LYS A 100 13.71 -10.10 -10.67
N LYS A 101 13.04 -9.55 -11.69
CA LYS A 101 13.71 -8.90 -12.82
C LYS A 101 14.50 -7.67 -12.39
N ILE A 102 13.87 -6.79 -11.60
CA ILE A 102 14.51 -5.61 -11.02
C ILE A 102 15.76 -6.04 -10.22
N ASN A 103 15.61 -6.99 -9.31
CA ASN A 103 16.72 -7.50 -8.50
C ASN A 103 17.88 -8.04 -9.35
N ASN A 104 17.56 -8.69 -10.47
CA ASN A 104 18.58 -9.22 -11.38
C ASN A 104 19.38 -8.10 -12.06
N PHE A 105 18.73 -6.99 -12.43
CA PHE A 105 19.38 -5.83 -13.05
C PHE A 105 20.09 -4.95 -12.03
N THR A 106 19.56 -4.80 -10.81
CA THR A 106 20.23 -4.03 -9.74
C THR A 106 21.49 -4.75 -9.24
N ARG A 107 21.45 -6.09 -9.10
CA ARG A 107 22.63 -6.88 -8.72
C ARG A 107 23.66 -7.04 -9.83
N ASN A 108 23.22 -7.05 -11.09
CA ASN A 108 24.12 -7.16 -12.24
C ASN A 108 23.87 -6.04 -13.26
N PRO A 109 24.28 -4.79 -12.96
CA PRO A 109 24.04 -3.65 -13.84
C PRO A 109 24.60 -3.84 -15.25
N ALA A 110 25.66 -4.63 -15.41
CA ALA A 110 26.23 -4.97 -16.71
C ALA A 110 25.19 -5.57 -17.68
N LYS A 111 24.20 -6.32 -17.17
CA LYS A 111 23.13 -6.94 -17.94
C LYS A 111 21.95 -6.01 -18.23
N LEU A 112 22.03 -4.72 -17.88
CA LEU A 112 20.99 -3.75 -18.20
C LEU A 112 21.42 -2.91 -19.41
N GLU A 113 20.99 -3.37 -20.58
CA GLU A 113 21.10 -2.65 -21.85
C GLU A 113 19.79 -1.94 -22.21
N GLU A 114 19.83 -1.05 -23.20
CA GLU A 114 18.67 -0.27 -23.64
C GLU A 114 17.44 -1.13 -24.01
N PRO A 115 17.56 -2.24 -24.74
CA PRO A 115 16.42 -3.11 -25.03
C PRO A 115 15.79 -3.70 -23.76
N GLN A 116 16.61 -4.12 -22.80
CA GLN A 116 16.15 -4.72 -21.55
C GLN A 116 15.50 -3.67 -20.65
N LYS A 117 16.06 -2.46 -20.57
CA LYS A 117 15.44 -1.31 -19.91
C LYS A 117 14.04 -1.05 -20.47
N ARG A 118 13.90 -0.95 -21.80
CA ARG A 118 12.61 -0.67 -22.46
C ARG A 118 11.58 -1.76 -22.22
N SER A 119 12.01 -3.03 -22.24
CA SER A 119 11.14 -4.16 -21.90
C SER A 119 10.65 -4.05 -20.46
N LEU A 120 11.58 -3.85 -19.51
CA LEU A 120 11.27 -3.75 -18.09
C LEU A 120 10.31 -2.60 -17.80
N VAL A 121 10.56 -1.42 -18.36
CA VAL A 121 9.69 -0.25 -18.19
C VAL A 121 8.29 -0.51 -18.73
N SER A 122 8.18 -1.10 -19.92
CA SER A 122 6.87 -1.42 -20.53
C SER A 122 6.10 -2.42 -19.67
N GLU A 123 6.76 -3.47 -19.20
CA GLU A 123 6.15 -4.47 -18.33
C GLU A 123 5.72 -3.88 -16.99
N LEU A 124 6.59 -3.10 -16.33
CA LEU A 124 6.27 -2.43 -15.07
C LEU A 124 5.09 -1.48 -15.24
N LYS A 125 5.08 -0.68 -16.31
CA LYS A 125 4.00 0.26 -16.61
C LYS A 125 2.67 -0.48 -16.77
N GLU A 126 2.65 -1.60 -17.49
CA GLU A 126 1.42 -2.36 -17.68
C GLU A 126 0.96 -3.06 -16.40
N CYS A 127 1.89 -3.61 -15.60
CA CYS A 127 1.54 -4.21 -14.32
C CYS A 127 0.96 -3.17 -13.35
N VAL A 128 1.58 -2.00 -13.24
CA VAL A 128 1.07 -0.90 -12.41
C VAL A 128 -0.28 -0.41 -12.91
N ARG A 129 -0.49 -0.29 -14.23
CA ARG A 129 -1.77 0.07 -14.82
C ARG A 129 -2.88 -0.93 -14.48
N ASN A 130 -2.57 -2.23 -14.54
CA ASN A 130 -3.53 -3.28 -14.21
C ASN A 130 -3.88 -3.29 -12.72
N LEU A 131 -2.92 -3.00 -11.84
CA LEU A 131 -3.16 -2.87 -10.40
C LEU A 131 -4.00 -1.64 -10.06
N ASP A 132 -3.76 -0.53 -10.74
CA ASP A 132 -4.55 0.70 -10.58
C ASP A 132 -6.02 0.44 -10.96
N VAL A 133 -6.27 -0.13 -12.15
CA VAL A 133 -7.62 -0.49 -12.61
C VAL A 133 -8.32 -1.47 -11.66
N SER A 134 -7.59 -2.48 -11.16
CA SER A 134 -8.14 -3.45 -10.21
C SER A 134 -8.52 -2.80 -8.87
N ASN A 135 -7.67 -1.90 -8.35
CA ASN A 135 -7.91 -1.18 -7.10
C ASN A 135 -9.11 -0.21 -7.22
N PHE A 136 -9.29 0.43 -8.37
CA PHE A 136 -10.48 1.22 -8.66
C PHE A 136 -11.75 0.37 -8.76
N GLY A 137 -11.71 -0.80 -9.41
CA GLY A 137 -12.85 -1.70 -9.55
C GLY A 137 -13.38 -2.22 -8.20
N ASP A 138 -12.48 -2.53 -7.26
CA ASP A 138 -12.82 -2.94 -5.91
C ASP A 138 -13.41 -1.80 -5.06
N THR A 139 -13.09 -0.55 -5.40
CA THR A 139 -13.59 0.64 -4.69
C THR A 139 -15.01 1.03 -5.14
N ILE A 140 -15.43 0.68 -6.36
CA ILE A 140 -16.76 0.98 -6.91
C ILE A 140 -17.77 -0.14 -6.60
N SER A 141 -17.28 -1.34 -6.25
CA SER A 141 -18.11 -2.54 -6.01
C SER A 141 -18.43 -2.79 -4.53
N GLN A 142 -18.10 -1.88 -3.60
CA GLN A 142 -18.45 -1.95 -2.17
C GLN A 142 -19.63 -1.05 -1.81
#